data_AF-A0A1I6HFN0-F1
#
_entry.id   AF-A0A1I6HFN0-F1
#
_cell.length_a   1.000
_cell.length_b   1.000
_cell.length_c   1.000
_cell.angle_alpha   90.00
_cell.angle_beta   90.00
_cell.angle_gamma   90.00
#
_symmetry.space_group_name_H-M   'P 1'
#
loop_
_entity.id
_entity.type
_entity.pdbx_description
1 polymer ?
#
loop_
_entity_poly.entity_id
_entity_poly.type
_entity_poly.pdbx_seq_one_letter_code
_entity_poly.pdbx_strand_id
1 'polypeptide(L)'
;MAERKHVLNLVFSMAIGGILGGMGNYLMIPEEANASLLRSLLLGIVAAGVLPLFLKMISSNLIDHDNSPGRFKKYLTVAAFSILTGVFADVFLRGIYGKVFHVLEDKIEEQDNEIARVGFINDVLLDAVKDPKKPPSSPQYLDYIKDNYQLNNEQLKLYSEILSAPVQSYTGSDLTPEKQAQIKALADKNLIRTKELNNEFLISGMPMELNTINNEQ
;
A
#
# COMPACT_ATOMS: atom_id res chain seq x y z
N MET A 1 23.51 29.34 -0.75
CA MET A 1 24.32 29.41 -2.00
C MET A 1 25.23 28.18 -2.20
N ALA A 2 25.75 27.54 -1.14
CA ALA A 2 26.61 26.35 -1.24
C ALA A 2 25.87 25.08 -1.71
N GLU A 3 24.61 24.88 -1.29
CA GLU A 3 23.80 23.71 -1.65
C GLU A 3 23.48 23.64 -3.16
N ARG A 4 23.13 24.77 -3.78
CA ARG A 4 22.87 24.84 -5.23
C ARG A 4 24.09 24.42 -6.06
N LYS A 5 25.30 24.75 -5.61
CA LYS A 5 26.56 24.34 -6.27
C LYS A 5 26.80 22.84 -6.14
N HIS A 6 26.46 22.26 -4.99
CA HIS A 6 26.57 20.83 -4.73
C HIS A 6 25.64 20.01 -5.63
N VAL A 7 24.36 20.39 -5.71
CA VAL A 7 23.36 19.74 -6.56
C VAL A 7 23.77 19.84 -8.03
N LEU A 8 24.23 21.01 -8.48
CA LEU A 8 24.67 21.21 -9.85
C LEU A 8 25.86 20.31 -10.21
N ASN A 9 26.85 20.21 -9.32
CA ASN A 9 28.01 19.32 -9.53
C ASN A 9 27.60 17.85 -9.62
N LEU A 10 26.59 17.45 -8.84
CA LEU A 10 26.08 16.08 -8.83
C LEU A 10 25.36 15.76 -10.15
N VAL A 11 24.45 16.64 -10.60
CA VAL A 11 23.77 16.52 -11.90
C VAL A 11 24.78 16.51 -13.05
N PHE A 12 25.81 17.35 -12.99
CA PHE A 12 26.86 17.39 -14.01
C PHE A 12 27.65 16.07 -14.07
N SER A 13 28.02 15.52 -12.92
CA SER A 13 28.72 14.22 -12.86
C SER A 13 27.85 13.06 -13.40
N MET A 14 26.54 13.08 -13.12
CA MET A 14 25.59 12.11 -13.68
C MET A 14 25.44 12.26 -15.19
N ALA A 15 25.37 13.48 -15.72
CA ALA A 15 25.28 13.71 -17.16
C ALA A 15 26.51 13.18 -17.89
N ILE A 16 27.73 13.48 -17.39
CA ILE A 16 28.97 12.96 -17.97
C ILE A 16 29.01 11.43 -17.86
N GLY A 17 28.70 10.88 -16.69
CA GLY A 17 28.69 9.44 -16.48
C GLY A 17 27.67 8.72 -17.37
N GLY A 18 26.48 9.28 -17.52
CA GLY A 18 25.42 8.74 -18.39
C GLY A 18 25.78 8.80 -19.87
N ILE A 19 26.45 9.87 -20.33
CA ILE A 19 26.98 9.97 -21.70
C ILE A 19 28.05 8.90 -21.93
N LEU A 20 29.06 8.80 -21.05
CA LEU A 20 30.13 7.81 -21.16
C LEU A 20 29.59 6.38 -21.10
N GLY A 21 28.63 6.14 -20.21
CA GLY A 21 27.94 4.85 -20.12
C GLY A 21 27.13 4.55 -21.37
N GLY A 22 26.41 5.52 -21.92
CA GLY A 22 25.65 5.39 -23.17
C GLY A 22 26.56 5.14 -24.38
N MET A 23 27.77 5.71 -24.42
CA MET A 23 28.79 5.36 -25.41
C MET A 23 29.25 3.91 -25.24
N GLY A 24 29.51 3.48 -24.01
CA GLY A 24 29.82 2.07 -23.71
C GLY A 24 28.70 1.13 -24.15
N ASN A 25 27.44 1.52 -23.92
CA ASN A 25 26.28 0.77 -24.40
C ASN A 25 26.25 0.66 -25.92
N TYR A 26 26.51 1.75 -26.66
CA TYR A 26 26.60 1.74 -28.12
C TYR A 26 27.65 0.74 -28.63
N LEU A 27 28.84 0.72 -28.00
CA LEU A 27 29.92 -0.21 -28.37
C LEU A 27 29.60 -1.68 -28.06
N MET A 28 28.67 -1.96 -27.14
CA MET A 28 28.24 -3.33 -26.84
C MET A 28 27.15 -3.84 -27.79
N ILE A 29 26.52 -2.98 -28.59
CA ILE A 29 25.49 -3.39 -29.54
C ILE A 29 26.17 -3.90 -30.83
N PRO A 30 25.82 -5.11 -31.33
CA PRO A 30 26.38 -5.63 -32.58
C PRO A 30 26.12 -4.70 -33.76
N GLU A 31 27.09 -4.54 -34.66
CA GLU A 31 27.02 -3.63 -35.82
C GLU A 31 25.81 -3.89 -36.74
N GLU A 32 25.34 -5.14 -36.79
CA GLU A 32 24.17 -5.57 -37.58
C GLU A 32 22.85 -4.93 -37.11
N ALA A 33 22.80 -4.36 -35.89
CA ALA A 33 21.58 -3.86 -35.27
C ALA A 33 21.19 -2.42 -35.64
N ASN A 34 21.89 -1.75 -36.58
CA ASN A 34 21.66 -0.33 -36.93
C ASN A 34 21.45 0.56 -35.69
N ALA A 35 22.31 0.36 -34.68
CA ALA A 35 22.22 1.13 -33.45
C ALA A 35 22.47 2.61 -33.75
N SER A 36 21.60 3.49 -33.28
CA SER A 36 21.83 4.93 -33.34
C SER A 36 22.62 5.35 -32.10
N LEU A 37 23.81 5.92 -32.29
CA LEU A 37 24.62 6.46 -31.21
C LEU A 37 23.82 7.45 -30.34
N LEU A 38 22.99 8.29 -30.96
CA LEU A 38 22.13 9.22 -30.26
C LEU A 38 21.13 8.50 -29.34
N ARG A 39 20.58 7.36 -29.80
CA ARG A 39 19.65 6.54 -29.00
C ARG A 39 20.36 5.98 -27.76
N SER A 40 21.55 5.41 -27.91
CA SER A 40 22.31 4.85 -26.77
C SER A 40 22.76 5.95 -25.79
N LEU A 41 23.15 7.12 -26.29
CA LEU A 41 23.46 8.27 -25.43
C LEU A 41 22.27 8.75 -24.62
N LEU A 42 21.11 8.95 -25.27
CA LEU A 42 19.88 9.36 -24.58
C LEU A 42 19.46 8.32 -23.55
N LEU A 43 19.56 7.03 -23.88
CA LEU A 43 19.23 5.94 -22.97
C LEU A 43 20.16 5.94 -21.75
N GLY A 44 21.46 6.16 -21.93
CA GLY A 44 22.43 6.27 -20.84
C GLY A 44 22.19 7.47 -19.91
N ILE A 45 21.84 8.64 -20.46
CA ILE A 45 21.47 9.83 -19.68
C ILE A 45 20.20 9.57 -18.87
N VAL A 46 19.17 9.00 -19.50
CA VAL A 46 17.91 8.67 -18.82
C VAL A 46 18.17 7.67 -17.68
N ALA A 47 18.93 6.62 -17.93
CA ALA A 47 19.28 5.63 -16.92
C ALA A 47 20.06 6.26 -15.73
N ALA A 48 21.03 7.14 -16.00
CA ALA A 48 21.76 7.87 -14.96
C ALA A 48 20.85 8.81 -14.14
N GLY A 49 19.80 9.39 -14.75
CA GLY A 49 18.80 10.18 -14.04
C GLY A 49 17.87 9.36 -13.14
N VAL A 50 17.57 8.11 -13.53
CA VAL A 50 16.77 7.17 -12.74
C VAL A 50 17.57 6.54 -11.60
N LEU A 51 18.90 6.53 -11.69
CA LEU A 51 19.81 5.99 -10.67
C LEU A 51 19.56 6.52 -9.24
N PRO A 52 19.46 7.83 -8.96
CA PRO A 52 19.17 8.31 -7.60
C PRO A 52 17.80 7.84 -7.08
N LEU A 53 16.80 7.68 -7.95
CA LEU A 53 15.50 7.11 -7.57
C LEU A 53 15.65 5.63 -7.19
N PHE A 54 16.43 4.88 -7.97
CA PHE A 54 16.76 3.48 -7.66
C PHE A 54 17.52 3.35 -6.34
N LEU A 55 18.58 4.14 -6.13
CA LEU A 55 19.36 4.10 -4.90
C LEU A 55 18.49 4.39 -3.67
N LYS A 56 17.55 5.34 -3.78
CA LYS A 56 16.56 5.62 -2.71
C LYS A 56 15.64 4.42 -2.43
N MET A 57 15.34 3.61 -3.44
CA MET A 57 14.48 2.42 -3.33
C MET A 57 15.23 1.21 -2.74
N ILE A 58 16.50 0.99 -3.08
CA ILE A 58 17.29 -0.15 -2.58
C ILE A 58 18.09 0.15 -1.30
N SER A 59 18.23 1.42 -0.92
CA SER A 59 18.95 1.84 0.29
C SER A 59 18.34 3.11 0.87
N SER A 60 17.76 2.96 2.06
CA SER A 60 17.73 4.04 3.04
C SER A 60 19.19 4.46 3.33
N ASN A 61 19.50 5.75 3.14
CA ASN A 61 20.77 6.43 3.50
C ASN A 61 22.07 6.24 2.68
N LEU A 62 22.02 5.86 1.40
CA LEU A 62 23.21 6.01 0.52
C LEU A 62 23.57 7.49 0.20
N ILE A 63 22.60 8.39 0.40
CA ILE A 63 22.74 9.86 0.26
C ILE A 63 22.62 10.52 1.63
N ASP A 64 23.13 9.89 2.69
CA ASP A 64 23.13 10.55 3.98
C ASP A 64 24.12 11.74 3.96
N HIS A 65 23.63 12.87 4.44
CA HIS A 65 24.25 14.19 4.31
C HIS A 65 25.38 14.37 5.34
N ASP A 66 26.27 13.39 5.44
CA ASP A 66 27.35 13.48 6.41
C ASP A 66 28.44 14.44 5.91
N ASN A 67 28.71 15.46 6.72
CA ASN A 67 29.64 16.59 6.49
C ASN A 67 31.12 16.18 6.63
N SER A 68 31.43 14.90 6.48
CA SER A 68 32.77 14.36 6.66
C SER A 68 33.69 14.65 5.45
N PRO A 69 35.02 14.74 5.66
CA PRO A 69 36.01 15.15 4.65
C PRO A 69 36.26 14.06 3.59
N GLY A 70 35.24 13.81 2.75
CA GLY A 70 35.25 12.76 1.73
C GLY A 70 34.43 13.08 0.48
N ARG A 71 34.12 14.37 0.21
CA ARG A 71 33.27 14.81 -0.91
C ARG A 71 33.68 14.23 -2.27
N PHE A 72 34.99 14.14 -2.53
CA PHE A 72 35.51 13.56 -3.78
C PHE A 72 35.15 12.08 -3.95
N LYS A 73 35.20 11.29 -2.86
CA LYS A 73 34.82 9.88 -2.89
C LYS A 73 33.34 9.72 -3.25
N LYS A 74 32.46 10.55 -2.68
CA LYS A 74 31.01 10.53 -2.98
C LYS A 74 30.73 10.81 -4.46
N TYR A 75 31.36 11.83 -5.05
CA TYR A 75 31.20 12.12 -6.48
C TYR A 75 31.76 11.02 -7.39
N LEU A 76 32.91 10.43 -7.03
CA LEU A 76 33.48 9.33 -7.80
C LEU A 76 32.57 8.10 -7.79
N THR A 77 31.98 7.78 -6.64
CA THR A 77 30.99 6.70 -6.51
C THR A 77 29.76 6.96 -7.37
N VAL A 78 29.20 8.17 -7.33
CA VAL A 78 28.06 8.55 -8.18
C VAL A 78 28.41 8.47 -9.67
N ALA A 79 29.59 8.94 -10.06
CA ALA A 79 30.05 8.87 -11.44
C ALA A 79 30.23 7.42 -11.91
N ALA A 80 30.84 6.56 -11.09
CA ALA A 80 31.03 5.14 -11.41
C ALA A 80 29.70 4.41 -11.57
N PHE A 81 28.74 4.64 -10.66
CA PHE A 81 27.40 4.09 -10.82
C PHE A 81 26.68 4.65 -12.04
N SER A 82 26.82 5.95 -12.34
CA SER A 82 26.19 6.56 -13.52
C SER A 82 26.72 5.97 -14.83
N ILE A 83 28.03 5.70 -14.90
CA ILE A 83 28.64 5.01 -16.04
C ILE A 83 28.12 3.58 -16.13
N LEU A 84 28.19 2.81 -15.04
CA LEU A 84 27.74 1.41 -15.03
C LEU A 84 26.27 1.29 -15.44
N THR A 85 25.42 2.15 -14.88
CA THR A 85 24.00 2.23 -15.22
C THR A 85 23.79 2.66 -16.67
N GLY A 86 24.59 3.58 -17.20
CA GLY A 86 24.53 3.97 -18.61
C GLY A 86 24.95 2.85 -19.55
N VAL A 87 25.98 2.06 -19.21
CA VAL A 87 26.42 0.89 -20.00
C VAL A 87 25.31 -0.15 -20.09
N PHE A 88 24.62 -0.41 -18.99
CA PHE A 88 23.53 -1.38 -18.91
C PHE A 88 22.14 -0.74 -18.96
N ALA A 89 21.99 0.39 -19.66
CA ALA A 89 20.78 1.22 -19.56
C ALA A 89 19.46 0.48 -19.90
N ASP A 90 19.45 -0.38 -20.93
CA ASP A 90 18.24 -1.15 -21.30
C ASP A 90 17.84 -2.14 -20.20
N VAL A 91 18.80 -2.93 -19.69
CA VAL A 91 18.55 -3.91 -18.62
C VAL A 91 18.18 -3.21 -17.32
N PHE A 92 18.88 -2.12 -16.99
CA PHE A 92 18.63 -1.32 -15.80
C PHE A 92 17.22 -0.74 -15.83
N LEU A 93 16.84 0.00 -16.88
CA LEU A 93 15.53 0.65 -16.97
C LEU A 93 14.38 -0.34 -16.95
N ARG A 94 14.50 -1.50 -17.62
CA ARG A 94 13.50 -2.57 -17.52
C ARG A 94 13.37 -3.13 -16.10
N GLY A 95 14.49 -3.32 -15.41
CA GLY A 95 14.51 -3.75 -14.02
C GLY A 95 13.89 -2.73 -13.06
N ILE A 96 14.12 -1.43 -13.29
CA ILE A 96 13.49 -0.36 -12.50
C ILE A 96 12.00 -0.29 -12.77
N TYR A 97 11.57 -0.36 -14.04
CA TYR A 97 10.17 -0.31 -14.41
C TYR A 97 9.38 -1.36 -13.62
N GLY A 98 9.78 -2.63 -13.65
CA GLY A 98 9.08 -3.68 -12.91
C GLY A 98 9.01 -3.42 -11.40
N LYS A 99 10.09 -2.93 -10.78
CA LYS A 99 10.12 -2.67 -9.33
C LYS A 99 9.34 -1.43 -8.91
N VAL A 100 9.43 -0.34 -9.66
CA VAL A 100 8.76 0.92 -9.33
C VAL A 100 7.25 0.80 -9.49
N PHE A 101 6.79 0.14 -10.56
CA PHE A 101 5.35 -0.08 -10.74
C PHE A 101 4.79 -0.96 -9.63
N HIS A 102 5.47 -2.04 -9.25
CA HIS A 102 5.01 -2.89 -8.15
C HIS A 102 4.96 -2.13 -6.81
N VAL A 103 6.01 -1.36 -6.46
CA VAL A 103 6.02 -0.54 -5.24
C VAL A 103 4.95 0.55 -5.27
N LEU A 104 4.63 1.08 -6.45
CA LEU A 104 3.61 2.11 -6.61
C LEU A 104 2.20 1.51 -6.49
N GLU A 105 1.96 0.35 -7.11
CA GLU A 105 0.73 -0.43 -6.98
C GLU A 105 0.49 -0.81 -5.51
N ASP A 106 1.49 -1.38 -4.83
CA ASP A 106 1.40 -1.76 -3.42
C ASP A 106 1.04 -0.58 -2.52
N LYS A 107 1.61 0.61 -2.78
CA LYS A 107 1.34 1.83 -2.00
C LYS A 107 -0.02 2.43 -2.29
N ILE A 108 -0.48 2.38 -3.54
CA ILE A 108 -1.82 2.83 -3.91
C ILE A 108 -2.84 1.93 -3.23
N GLU A 109 -2.63 0.62 -3.28
CA GLU A 109 -3.49 -0.36 -2.63
C GLU A 109 -3.50 -0.19 -1.10
N GLU A 110 -2.35 0.06 -0.47
CA GLU A 110 -2.26 0.37 0.97
C GLU A 110 -3.05 1.64 1.32
N GLN A 111 -2.90 2.72 0.53
CA GLN A 111 -3.65 3.96 0.75
C GLN A 111 -5.15 3.80 0.52
N ASP A 112 -5.56 3.10 -0.53
CA ASP A 112 -6.97 2.84 -0.83
C ASP A 112 -7.62 2.01 0.28
N ASN A 113 -6.88 1.04 0.84
CA ASN A 113 -7.33 0.27 2.00
C ASN A 113 -7.46 1.12 3.26
N GLU A 114 -6.52 2.05 3.52
CA GLU A 114 -6.61 2.97 4.64
C GLU A 114 -7.82 3.92 4.50
N ILE A 115 -8.03 4.47 3.30
CA ILE A 115 -9.20 5.31 2.99
C ILE A 115 -10.50 4.51 3.17
N ALA A 116 -10.55 3.27 2.67
CA ALA A 116 -11.71 2.41 2.81
C ALA A 116 -11.99 2.04 4.27
N ARG A 117 -10.95 1.78 5.08
CA ARG A 117 -11.05 1.54 6.53
C ARG A 117 -11.62 2.74 7.26
N VAL A 118 -11.07 3.92 7.01
CA VAL A 118 -11.54 5.17 7.63
C VAL A 118 -12.98 5.46 7.21
N GLY A 119 -13.31 5.28 5.94
CA GLY A 119 -14.67 5.42 5.43
C GLY A 119 -15.65 4.50 6.15
N PHE A 120 -15.33 3.21 6.27
CA PHE A 120 -16.15 2.23 6.98
C PHE A 120 -16.37 2.61 8.45
N ILE A 121 -15.30 2.97 9.17
CA ILE A 121 -15.40 3.38 10.58
C ILE A 121 -16.26 4.64 10.71
N ASN A 122 -16.06 5.61 9.82
CA ASN A 122 -16.81 6.86 9.85
C ASN A 122 -18.30 6.63 9.59
N ASP A 123 -18.66 5.76 8.65
CA ASP A 123 -20.06 5.40 8.39
C ASP A 123 -20.72 4.73 9.60
N VAL A 124 -20.01 3.80 10.25
CA VAL A 124 -20.46 3.15 11.49
C VAL A 124 -20.68 4.16 12.61
N LEU A 125 -19.73 5.08 12.81
CA LEU A 125 -19.84 6.11 13.83
C LEU A 125 -20.95 7.12 13.52
N LEU A 126 -21.13 7.51 12.26
CA LEU A 126 -22.22 8.40 11.83
C LEU A 126 -23.58 7.76 12.10
N ASP A 127 -23.73 6.46 11.86
CA ASP A 127 -24.97 5.74 12.16
C ASP A 127 -25.23 5.69 13.68
N ALA A 128 -24.20 5.43 14.49
CA ALA A 128 -24.30 5.45 15.96
C ALA A 128 -24.62 6.84 16.53
N VAL A 129 -24.16 7.92 15.88
CA VAL A 129 -24.47 9.30 16.28
C VAL A 129 -25.89 9.69 15.88
N LYS A 130 -26.38 9.22 14.71
CA LYS A 130 -27.74 9.50 14.23
C LYS A 130 -28.81 8.82 15.08
N ASP A 131 -28.56 7.61 15.56
CA ASP A 131 -29.47 6.90 16.47
C ASP A 131 -28.74 6.46 17.76
N PRO A 132 -28.66 7.33 18.77
CA PRO A 132 -27.99 7.02 20.04
C PRO A 132 -28.79 6.05 20.93
N LYS A 133 -29.92 5.47 20.47
CA LYS A 133 -30.77 4.61 21.32
C LYS A 133 -30.38 3.13 21.29
N LYS A 134 -29.69 2.77 22.38
CA LYS A 134 -29.53 1.49 23.10
C LYS A 134 -28.26 0.65 22.79
N PRO A 135 -27.59 0.15 23.84
CA PRO A 135 -26.58 -0.90 23.71
C PRO A 135 -27.27 -2.23 23.37
N PRO A 136 -26.93 -2.87 22.23
CA PRO A 136 -27.55 -4.13 21.77
C PRO A 136 -27.01 -5.39 22.49
N SER A 137 -26.60 -5.30 23.76
CA SER A 137 -26.00 -6.42 24.50
C SER A 137 -26.81 -6.85 25.74
N SER A 138 -28.08 -6.44 25.86
CA SER A 138 -28.94 -6.99 26.91
C SER A 138 -29.32 -8.45 26.57
N PRO A 139 -29.45 -9.35 27.57
CA PRO A 139 -29.88 -10.73 27.33
C PRO A 139 -31.19 -10.82 26.53
N GLN A 140 -32.15 -9.93 26.82
CA GLN A 140 -33.44 -9.86 26.10
C GLN A 140 -33.28 -9.54 24.61
N TYR A 141 -32.28 -8.73 24.23
CA TYR A 141 -32.02 -8.43 22.83
C TYR A 141 -31.39 -9.63 22.11
N LEU A 142 -30.46 -10.34 22.77
CA LEU A 142 -29.86 -11.55 22.19
C LEU A 142 -30.90 -12.66 22.01
N ASP A 143 -31.80 -12.84 22.97
CA ASP A 143 -32.91 -13.80 22.85
C ASP A 143 -33.85 -13.43 21.69
N TYR A 144 -34.22 -12.14 21.58
CA TYR A 144 -35.02 -11.65 20.45
C TYR A 144 -34.36 -11.92 19.10
N ILE A 145 -33.07 -11.60 18.96
CA ILE A 145 -32.34 -11.82 17.71
C ILE A 145 -32.21 -13.32 17.40
N LYS A 146 -31.94 -14.14 18.42
CA LYS A 146 -31.85 -15.59 18.26
C LYS A 146 -33.13 -16.16 17.66
N ASP A 147 -34.28 -15.77 18.21
CA ASP A 147 -35.58 -16.30 17.84
C ASP A 147 -36.05 -15.77 16.47
N ASN A 148 -35.94 -14.46 16.22
CA ASN A 148 -36.41 -13.84 14.98
C ASN A 148 -35.55 -14.20 13.76
N TYR A 149 -34.25 -14.42 13.98
CA TYR A 149 -33.31 -14.71 12.90
C TYR A 149 -32.86 -16.17 12.87
N GLN A 150 -33.42 -17.03 13.73
CA GLN A 150 -33.10 -18.45 13.82
C GLN A 150 -31.57 -18.68 13.89
N LEU A 151 -30.90 -17.92 14.76
CA LEU A 151 -29.45 -18.05 14.93
C LEU A 151 -29.13 -19.31 15.73
N ASN A 152 -28.13 -20.07 15.29
CA ASN A 152 -27.56 -21.11 16.13
C ASN A 152 -26.72 -20.49 17.26
N ASN A 153 -26.34 -21.29 18.26
CA ASN A 153 -25.61 -20.77 19.44
C ASN A 153 -24.24 -20.17 19.08
N GLU A 154 -23.60 -20.65 18.02
CA GLU A 154 -22.29 -20.14 17.58
C GLU A 154 -22.41 -18.79 16.88
N GLN A 155 -23.39 -18.65 15.98
CA GLN A 155 -23.75 -17.38 15.33
C GLN A 155 -24.15 -16.33 16.37
N LEU A 156 -24.93 -16.71 17.38
CA LEU A 156 -25.32 -15.80 18.46
C LEU A 156 -24.12 -15.36 19.29
N LYS A 157 -23.20 -16.29 19.60
CA LYS A 157 -21.96 -15.98 20.31
C LYS A 157 -21.11 -15.01 19.50
N LEU A 158 -20.90 -15.28 18.21
CA LEU A 158 -20.16 -14.40 17.30
C LEU A 158 -20.82 -13.02 17.19
N TYR A 159 -22.14 -12.96 17.05
CA TYR A 159 -22.86 -11.70 16.99
C TYR A 159 -22.68 -10.88 18.28
N SER A 160 -22.76 -11.52 19.46
CA SER A 160 -22.51 -10.83 20.73
C SER A 160 -21.07 -10.32 20.87
N GLU A 161 -20.09 -11.04 20.33
CA GLU A 161 -18.68 -10.61 20.26
C GLU A 161 -18.55 -9.36 19.37
N ILE A 162 -19.22 -9.35 18.22
CA ILE A 162 -19.22 -8.22 17.28
C ILE A 162 -19.82 -6.96 17.92
N LEU A 163 -20.90 -7.10 18.70
CA LEU A 163 -21.56 -5.96 19.35
C LEU A 163 -20.79 -5.37 20.54
N SER A 164 -19.74 -6.06 21.02
CA SER A 164 -18.93 -5.56 22.15
C SER A 164 -18.09 -4.32 21.81
N ALA A 165 -17.90 -4.04 20.51
CA ALA A 165 -17.23 -2.85 20.03
C ALA A 165 -17.93 -2.29 18.77
N PRO A 166 -17.78 -1.00 18.45
CA PRO A 166 -18.36 -0.42 17.24
C PRO A 166 -17.86 -1.11 15.96
N VAL A 167 -16.58 -1.49 15.92
CA VAL A 167 -15.95 -2.22 14.82
C VAL A 167 -15.00 -3.26 15.41
N GLN A 168 -15.09 -4.50 14.91
CA GLN A 168 -14.14 -5.58 15.15
C GLN A 168 -13.32 -5.82 13.88
N SER A 169 -12.03 -6.14 14.06
CA SER A 169 -11.13 -6.52 12.99
C SER A 169 -10.72 -7.98 13.15
N TYR A 170 -10.83 -8.77 12.08
CA TYR A 170 -10.35 -10.15 12.05
C TYR A 170 -9.25 -10.28 11.00
N THR A 171 -8.12 -10.91 11.35
CA THR A 171 -7.03 -11.17 10.41
C THR A 171 -7.06 -12.60 9.91
N GLY A 172 -6.30 -12.95 8.87
CA GLY A 172 -6.29 -14.29 8.28
C GLY A 172 -6.04 -15.44 9.28
N SER A 173 -5.36 -15.22 10.40
CA SER A 173 -5.21 -16.22 11.46
C SER A 173 -6.47 -16.44 12.29
N ASP A 174 -7.38 -15.45 12.33
CA ASP A 174 -8.59 -15.46 13.14
C ASP A 174 -9.84 -15.96 12.37
N LEU A 175 -9.77 -15.97 11.03
CA LEU A 175 -10.86 -16.39 10.14
C LEU A 175 -10.71 -17.86 9.71
N THR A 176 -11.21 -18.78 10.54
CA THR A 176 -11.47 -20.15 10.09
C THR A 176 -12.57 -20.17 9.02
N PRO A 177 -12.61 -21.19 8.12
CA PRO A 177 -13.69 -21.32 7.13
C PRO A 177 -15.09 -21.34 7.77
N GLU A 178 -15.18 -21.90 8.97
CA GLU A 178 -16.39 -21.92 9.78
C GLU A 178 -16.79 -20.51 10.25
N LYS A 179 -15.84 -19.74 10.80
CA LYS A 179 -16.10 -18.35 11.22
C LYS A 179 -16.48 -17.47 10.02
N GLN A 180 -15.84 -17.66 8.86
CA GLN A 180 -16.23 -17.01 7.60
C GLN A 180 -17.67 -17.33 7.20
N ALA A 181 -18.07 -18.60 7.27
CA ALA A 181 -19.44 -19.00 6.96
C ALA A 181 -20.45 -18.39 7.94
N GLN A 182 -20.10 -18.29 9.23
CA GLN A 182 -20.94 -17.62 10.24
C GLN A 182 -21.06 -16.12 10.00
N ILE A 183 -19.95 -15.42 9.70
CA ILE A 183 -19.93 -13.99 9.33
C ILE A 183 -20.83 -13.77 8.11
N LYS A 184 -20.67 -14.57 7.06
CA LYS A 184 -21.50 -14.47 5.85
C LYS A 184 -22.98 -14.65 6.17
N ALA A 185 -23.33 -15.66 6.97
CA ALA A 185 -24.71 -15.91 7.37
C ALA A 185 -25.33 -14.76 8.20
N LEU A 186 -24.54 -14.05 9.02
CA LEU A 186 -24.99 -12.87 9.75
C LEU A 186 -25.14 -11.65 8.84
N ALA A 187 -24.25 -11.48 7.86
CA ALA A 187 -24.31 -10.41 6.87
C ALA A 187 -25.53 -10.57 5.94
N ASP A 188 -25.82 -11.79 5.47
CA ASP A 188 -27.01 -12.10 4.65
C ASP A 188 -28.33 -11.78 5.38
N LYS A 189 -28.30 -11.79 6.71
CA LYS A 189 -29.44 -11.44 7.57
C LYS A 189 -29.51 -9.95 7.92
N ASN A 190 -28.62 -9.12 7.35
CA ASN A 190 -28.48 -7.69 7.67
C ASN A 190 -28.24 -7.41 9.16
N LEU A 191 -27.63 -8.35 9.89
CA LEU A 191 -27.29 -8.16 11.31
C LEU A 191 -25.93 -7.46 11.48
N ILE A 192 -25.05 -7.60 10.51
CA ILE A 192 -23.70 -7.01 10.53
C ILE A 192 -23.38 -6.37 9.18
N ARG A 193 -22.51 -5.36 9.19
CA ARG A 193 -21.82 -4.86 8.00
C ARG A 193 -20.40 -5.39 7.99
N THR A 194 -19.92 -5.74 6.80
CA THR A 194 -18.57 -6.26 6.62
C THR A 194 -17.83 -5.47 5.56
N LYS A 195 -16.51 -5.36 5.72
CA LYS A 195 -15.60 -4.82 4.71
C LYS A 195 -14.31 -5.62 4.73
N GLU A 196 -14.01 -6.27 3.60
CA GLU A 196 -12.75 -6.97 3.39
C GLU A 196 -11.69 -6.00 2.85
N LEU A 197 -10.48 -6.03 3.43
CA LEU A 197 -9.35 -5.19 3.08
C LEU A 197 -8.06 -6.02 3.16
N ASN A 198 -7.47 -6.39 2.02
CA ASN A 198 -6.23 -7.17 1.82
C ASN A 198 -6.02 -8.44 2.67
N ASN A 199 -6.00 -8.34 4.01
CA ASN A 199 -5.87 -9.43 4.97
C ASN A 199 -6.63 -9.18 6.29
N GLU A 200 -7.45 -8.13 6.35
CA GLU A 200 -8.26 -7.71 7.49
C GLU A 200 -9.74 -7.71 7.07
N PHE A 201 -10.58 -8.27 7.91
CA PHE A 201 -12.03 -8.27 7.75
C PHE A 201 -12.62 -7.39 8.84
N LEU A 202 -13.08 -6.20 8.45
CA LEU A 202 -13.75 -5.27 9.35
C LEU A 202 -15.21 -5.65 9.45
N ILE A 203 -15.73 -5.71 10.67
CA ILE A 203 -17.10 -6.09 10.96
C ILE A 203 -17.69 -5.12 11.96
N SER A 204 -18.90 -4.65 11.69
CA SER A 204 -19.67 -3.84 12.63
C SER A 204 -21.06 -4.44 12.79
N GLY A 205 -21.55 -4.51 14.02
CA GLY A 205 -22.93 -4.89 14.28
C GLY A 205 -23.88 -3.77 13.89
N MET A 206 -24.99 -4.09 13.24
CA MET A 206 -26.03 -3.10 12.96
C MET A 206 -26.98 -3.02 14.15
N PRO A 207 -27.09 -1.86 14.83
CA PRO A 207 -28.14 -1.68 15.82
C PRO A 207 -29.48 -1.73 15.09
N MET A 208 -30.35 -2.65 15.50
CA MET A 208 -31.72 -2.69 14.99
C MET A 208 -32.62 -1.77 15.80
N GLU A 209 -33.52 -1.05 15.12
CA GLU A 209 -34.52 -0.21 15.78
C GLU A 209 -35.41 -1.07 16.68
N LEU A 210 -35.36 -0.84 18.00
CA LEU A 210 -36.25 -1.52 18.96
C LEU A 210 -37.74 -1.12 18.83
N ASN A 211 -38.08 -0.18 17.94
CA ASN A 211 -39.47 0.23 17.71
C ASN A 211 -40.33 -0.87 17.07
N THR A 212 -39.73 -1.91 16.48
CA THR A 212 -40.45 -3.11 16.03
C THR A 212 -40.84 -4.05 17.18
N ILE A 213 -40.19 -3.97 18.34
CA ILE A 213 -40.40 -4.89 19.47
C ILE A 213 -41.65 -4.50 20.29
N ASN A 214 -42.04 -3.22 20.29
CA ASN A 214 -43.18 -2.74 21.09
C ASN A 214 -44.50 -2.66 20.31
N ASN A 215 -44.51 -2.96 19.01
CA ASN A 215 -45.71 -2.86 18.17
C ASN A 215 -46.39 -4.23 17.89
N GLU A 216 -45.87 -5.33 18.45
CA GLU A 216 -46.45 -6.67 18.32
C GLU A 216 -46.93 -7.27 19.67
N GLN A 217 -47.17 -6.44 20.69
CA GLN A 217 -47.86 -6.84 21.92
C GLN A 217 -49.31 -6.34 21.97
#